data_AF-A0A1V0TKG3-F1
#
_entry.id   AF-A0A1V0TKG3-F1
#
_cell.length_a   1.000
_cell.length_b   1.000
_cell.length_c   1.000
_cell.angle_alpha   90.00
_cell.angle_beta   90.00
_cell.angle_gamma   90.00
#
_symmetry.space_group_name_H-M   'P 1'
#
loop_
_entity.id
_entity.type
_entity.pdbx_description
1 polymer ?
#
loop_
_entity_poly.entity_id
_entity_poly.type
_entity_poly.pdbx_seq_one_letter_code
_entity_poly.pdbx_strand_id
1 'polypeptide(L)'
;MTKITQMSDNERNRLIYEFWEEMSEELDLSLDFTAGMQSMRPHLPDTPSSAQVEAWIELAEMIQDGSLRRALRNSRKDREARKRMVRDPSLQRALSEEALQACEAGEDPASRRGRALTDAYTSDCLVPADVAAMSGRADTPEVRRQLADQLWEGSRIDHYMNLLRMINGKDPHPHINRHLAMLEWLAEALRASAQ
;
A
#
# COMPACT_ATOMS: atom_id res chain seq x y z
N MET A 1 -23.62 5.42 0.36
CA MET A 1 -24.24 4.13 -0.02
C MET A 1 -23.70 3.74 -1.38
N THR A 2 -22.59 3.01 -1.38
CA THR A 2 -21.86 2.57 -2.57
C THR A 2 -22.39 1.21 -3.03
N LYS A 3 -22.24 0.93 -4.32
CA LYS A 3 -22.86 -0.12 -5.16
C LYS A 3 -22.72 -1.60 -4.71
N ILE A 4 -22.30 -1.88 -3.48
CA ILE A 4 -21.96 -3.21 -2.99
C ILE A 4 -23.12 -3.96 -2.32
N THR A 5 -24.21 -3.29 -1.94
CA THR A 5 -25.42 -3.97 -1.43
C THR A 5 -26.20 -4.76 -2.49
N GLN A 6 -25.75 -4.81 -3.75
CA GLN A 6 -26.44 -5.50 -4.84
C GLN A 6 -25.71 -6.75 -5.37
N MET A 7 -24.45 -6.99 -5.01
CA MET A 7 -23.75 -8.19 -5.47
C MET A 7 -24.15 -9.38 -4.61
N SER A 8 -24.64 -10.43 -5.28
CA SER A 8 -24.76 -11.76 -4.67
C SER A 8 -23.39 -12.31 -4.27
N ASP A 9 -23.37 -13.24 -3.32
CA ASP A 9 -22.13 -13.89 -2.89
C ASP A 9 -21.40 -14.59 -4.04
N ASN A 10 -22.15 -15.14 -5.02
CA ASN A 10 -21.61 -15.75 -6.22
C ASN A 10 -20.89 -14.74 -7.13
N GLU A 11 -21.46 -13.55 -7.34
CA GLU A 11 -20.81 -12.49 -8.12
C GLU A 11 -19.54 -12.00 -7.42
N ARG A 12 -19.57 -11.91 -6.09
CA ARG A 12 -18.40 -11.51 -5.30
C ARG A 12 -17.27 -12.54 -5.41
N ASN A 13 -17.61 -13.83 -5.28
CA ASN A 13 -16.65 -14.92 -5.44
C ASN A 13 -16.02 -14.89 -6.83
N ARG A 14 -16.84 -14.77 -7.87
CA ARG A 14 -16.35 -14.69 -9.25
C ARG A 14 -15.39 -13.53 -9.46
N LEU A 15 -15.75 -12.32 -8.99
CA LEU A 15 -14.90 -11.13 -9.09
C LEU A 15 -13.54 -11.35 -8.44
N ILE A 16 -13.51 -11.88 -7.22
CA ILE A 16 -12.27 -12.11 -6.47
C ILE A 16 -11.41 -13.17 -7.15
N TYR A 17 -12.00 -14.27 -7.62
CA TYR A 17 -11.26 -15.32 -8.32
C TYR A 17 -10.71 -14.85 -9.66
N GLU A 18 -11.50 -14.15 -10.48
CA GLU A 18 -11.03 -13.60 -11.76
C GLU A 18 -9.89 -12.59 -11.54
N PHE A 19 -10.01 -11.72 -10.55
CA PHE A 19 -8.93 -10.80 -10.17
C PHE A 19 -7.66 -11.54 -9.72
N TRP A 20 -7.80 -12.59 -8.90
CA TRP A 20 -6.64 -13.36 -8.44
C TRP A 20 -5.90 -14.02 -9.60
N GLU A 21 -6.61 -14.66 -10.52
CA GLU A 21 -6.02 -15.29 -11.70
C GLU A 21 -5.36 -14.23 -12.61
N GLU A 22 -6.07 -13.12 -12.91
CA GLU A 22 -5.55 -11.98 -13.69
C GLU A 22 -4.22 -11.46 -13.13
N MET A 23 -4.19 -11.13 -11.83
CA MET A 23 -2.99 -10.58 -11.19
C MET A 23 -1.89 -11.62 -10.99
N SER A 24 -2.25 -12.90 -10.82
CA SER A 24 -1.28 -13.99 -10.75
C SER A 24 -0.53 -14.19 -12.05
N GLU A 25 -1.22 -14.10 -13.17
CA GLU A 25 -0.59 -14.14 -14.49
C GLU A 25 0.21 -12.87 -14.77
N GLU A 26 -0.39 -11.69 -14.57
CA GLU A 26 0.22 -10.41 -14.92
C GLU A 26 1.49 -10.09 -14.14
N LEU A 27 1.56 -10.46 -12.86
CA LEU A 27 2.73 -10.16 -12.04
C LEU A 27 3.90 -11.12 -12.30
N ASP A 28 3.74 -12.09 -13.22
CA ASP A 28 4.62 -13.23 -13.50
C ASP A 28 4.92 -14.04 -12.23
N LEU A 29 3.83 -14.47 -11.60
CA LEU A 29 3.84 -15.31 -10.41
C LEU A 29 4.02 -16.79 -10.75
N SER A 30 4.56 -17.08 -11.95
CA SER A 30 4.45 -18.39 -12.58
C SER A 30 5.68 -19.28 -12.37
N LEU A 31 6.87 -18.72 -12.06
CA LEU A 31 8.09 -19.54 -11.89
C LEU A 31 8.88 -19.27 -10.60
N ASP A 32 8.70 -18.11 -9.96
CA ASP A 32 9.45 -17.74 -8.73
C ASP A 32 8.53 -17.38 -7.55
N PHE A 33 7.27 -17.77 -7.66
CA PHE A 33 6.25 -17.48 -6.65
C PHE A 33 6.10 -18.65 -5.70
N THR A 34 6.77 -18.52 -4.56
CA THR A 34 6.84 -19.52 -3.51
C THR A 34 5.46 -20.05 -3.11
N ALA A 35 5.41 -21.28 -2.58
CA ALA A 35 4.23 -21.88 -1.95
C ALA A 35 3.52 -20.95 -0.93
N GLY A 36 4.23 -19.95 -0.39
CA GLY A 36 3.69 -18.91 0.48
C GLY A 36 2.67 -17.96 -0.19
N MET A 37 2.72 -17.76 -1.50
CA MET A 37 1.73 -16.91 -2.18
C MET A 37 0.51 -17.69 -2.67
N GLN A 38 0.69 -18.96 -3.07
CA GLN A 38 -0.46 -19.84 -3.33
C GLN A 38 -1.30 -20.05 -2.07
N SER A 39 -0.68 -20.11 -0.89
CA SER A 39 -1.40 -20.19 0.39
C SER A 39 -2.12 -18.89 0.78
N MET A 40 -1.85 -17.78 0.08
CA MET A 40 -2.55 -16.50 0.26
C MET A 40 -3.75 -16.35 -0.68
N ARG A 41 -4.04 -17.32 -1.56
CA ARG A 41 -5.25 -17.30 -2.39
C ARG A 41 -6.46 -17.11 -1.47
N PRO A 42 -7.31 -16.10 -1.71
CA PRO A 42 -8.46 -15.82 -0.85
C PRO A 42 -9.47 -16.98 -0.97
N HIS A 43 -9.77 -17.61 0.16
CA HIS A 43 -10.77 -18.68 0.25
C HIS A 43 -11.66 -18.48 1.47
N LEU A 44 -12.93 -18.14 1.24
CA LEU A 44 -13.92 -18.03 2.30
C LEU A 44 -14.42 -19.45 2.70
N PRO A 45 -14.34 -19.85 3.98
CA PRO A 45 -14.81 -21.18 4.41
C PRO A 45 -16.35 -21.28 4.36
N ASP A 46 -16.89 -22.50 4.35
CA ASP A 46 -18.35 -22.76 4.29
C ASP A 46 -19.14 -22.12 5.45
N THR A 47 -18.49 -21.96 6.60
CA THR A 47 -19.05 -21.31 7.80
C THR A 47 -18.14 -20.14 8.22
N PRO A 48 -18.21 -18.99 7.53
CA PRO A 48 -17.33 -17.87 7.80
C PRO A 48 -17.76 -17.10 9.05
N SER A 49 -16.77 -16.56 9.76
CA SER A 49 -17.03 -15.54 10.80
C SER A 49 -17.47 -14.22 10.19
N SER A 50 -18.12 -13.35 10.98
CA SER A 50 -18.51 -12.00 10.54
C SER A 50 -17.32 -11.20 10.01
N ALA A 51 -16.16 -11.27 10.68
CA ALA A 51 -14.95 -10.57 10.25
C ALA A 51 -14.43 -11.07 8.88
N GLN A 52 -14.56 -12.36 8.57
CA GLN A 52 -14.19 -12.90 7.26
C GLN A 52 -15.14 -12.43 6.16
N VAL A 53 -16.45 -12.38 6.46
CA VAL A 53 -17.45 -11.85 5.51
C VAL A 53 -17.21 -10.37 5.24
N GLU A 54 -16.95 -9.58 6.28
CA GLU A 54 -16.61 -8.15 6.15
C GLU A 54 -15.36 -7.95 5.30
N ALA A 55 -14.27 -8.67 5.59
CA ALA A 55 -13.04 -8.61 4.81
C ALA A 55 -13.25 -9.04 3.34
N TRP A 56 -14.12 -10.03 3.10
CA TRP A 56 -14.46 -10.50 1.76
C TRP A 56 -15.26 -9.45 0.97
N ILE A 57 -16.20 -8.78 1.63
CA ILE A 57 -16.95 -7.65 1.06
C ILE A 57 -15.98 -6.52 0.71
N GLU A 58 -15.16 -6.09 1.67
CA GLU A 58 -14.20 -5.01 1.51
C GLU A 58 -13.20 -5.26 0.37
N LEU A 59 -12.69 -6.50 0.27
CA LEU A 59 -11.82 -6.90 -0.83
C LEU A 59 -12.51 -6.73 -2.19
N ALA A 60 -13.79 -7.10 -2.30
CA ALA A 60 -14.55 -6.93 -3.53
C ALA A 60 -14.79 -5.45 -3.89
N GLU A 61 -14.97 -4.57 -2.89
CA GLU A 61 -15.07 -3.12 -3.13
C GLU A 61 -13.75 -2.58 -3.68
N MET A 62 -12.64 -2.98 -3.06
CA MET A 62 -11.29 -2.58 -3.42
C MET A 62 -10.88 -3.07 -4.82
N ILE A 63 -11.33 -4.25 -5.22
CA ILE A 63 -11.10 -4.76 -6.58
C ILE A 63 -11.91 -3.95 -7.60
N GLN A 64 -13.16 -3.57 -7.27
CA GLN A 64 -14.03 -2.82 -8.19
C GLN A 64 -13.57 -1.39 -8.42
N ASP A 65 -12.98 -0.72 -7.43
CA ASP A 65 -12.54 0.67 -7.58
C ASP A 65 -11.35 0.82 -8.55
N GLY A 66 -10.67 -0.29 -8.90
CA GLY A 66 -9.54 -0.35 -9.83
C GLY A 66 -8.23 0.23 -9.29
N SER A 67 -8.24 0.85 -8.10
CA SER A 67 -7.06 1.44 -7.47
C SER A 67 -6.05 0.38 -7.07
N LEU A 68 -6.50 -0.80 -6.62
CA LEU A 68 -5.62 -1.93 -6.28
C LEU A 68 -4.91 -2.48 -7.52
N ARG A 69 -5.60 -2.64 -8.66
CA ARG A 69 -4.96 -3.07 -9.93
C ARG A 69 -3.85 -2.10 -10.35
N ARG A 70 -4.12 -0.79 -10.26
CA ARG A 70 -3.11 0.24 -10.57
C ARG A 70 -1.92 0.14 -9.63
N ALA A 71 -2.17 0.04 -8.32
CA ALA A 71 -1.12 -0.08 -7.30
C ALA A 71 -0.22 -1.31 -7.52
N LEU A 72 -0.82 -2.50 -7.76
CA LEU A 72 -0.05 -3.73 -8.01
C LEU A 72 0.81 -3.64 -9.28
N ARG A 73 0.25 -3.11 -10.38
CA ARG A 73 0.98 -2.91 -11.64
C ARG A 73 2.13 -1.91 -11.50
N ASN A 74 1.92 -0.81 -10.78
CA ASN A 74 2.96 0.20 -10.53
C ASN A 74 4.05 -0.33 -9.61
N SER A 75 3.69 -1.04 -8.54
CA SER A 75 4.63 -1.72 -7.64
C SER A 75 5.55 -2.70 -8.40
N ARG A 76 5.02 -3.44 -9.38
CA ARG A 76 5.83 -4.31 -10.25
C ARG A 76 6.85 -3.53 -11.07
N LYS A 77 6.43 -2.43 -11.72
CA LYS A 77 7.33 -1.56 -12.52
C LYS A 77 8.44 -0.97 -11.66
N ASP A 78 8.12 -0.60 -10.43
CA ASP A 78 9.04 0.08 -9.52
C ASP A 78 9.94 -0.88 -8.73
N ARG A 79 9.76 -2.20 -8.83
CA ARG A 79 10.53 -3.20 -8.07
C ARG A 79 12.04 -3.06 -8.27
N GLU A 80 12.49 -2.85 -9.51
CA GLU A 80 13.91 -2.69 -9.84
C GLU A 80 14.44 -1.28 -9.50
N ALA A 81 13.57 -0.28 -9.38
CA ALA A 81 13.94 1.04 -8.87
C ALA A 81 14.12 1.01 -7.33
N ARG A 82 13.24 0.32 -6.60
CA ARG A 82 13.32 0.14 -5.14
C ARG A 82 14.56 -0.64 -4.70
N LYS A 83 14.94 -1.71 -5.41
CA LYS A 83 16.16 -2.48 -5.11
C LYS A 83 17.45 -1.64 -5.20
N ARG A 84 17.43 -0.55 -5.98
CA ARG A 84 18.56 0.36 -6.16
C ARG A 84 18.58 1.52 -5.15
N MET A 85 17.52 1.69 -4.35
CA MET A 85 17.49 2.69 -3.28
C MET A 85 18.24 2.15 -2.07
N VAL A 86 19.26 2.87 -1.61
CA VAL A 86 19.86 2.65 -0.29
C VAL A 86 19.07 3.50 0.69
N ARG A 87 18.32 2.86 1.59
CA ARG A 87 17.64 3.54 2.70
C ARG A 87 18.35 3.18 3.99
N ASP A 88 18.68 4.15 4.83
CA ASP A 88 19.09 3.89 6.20
C ASP A 88 17.87 3.34 6.97
N PRO A 89 17.87 2.06 7.40
CA PRO A 89 16.72 1.45 8.07
C PRO A 89 16.40 2.11 9.41
N SER A 90 17.41 2.67 10.09
CA SER A 90 17.24 3.33 11.39
C SER A 90 16.51 4.66 11.24
N LEU A 91 16.89 5.43 10.21
CA LEU A 91 16.25 6.70 9.87
C LEU A 91 14.84 6.50 9.34
N GLN A 92 14.63 5.51 8.45
CA GLN A 92 13.30 5.17 7.97
C GLN A 92 12.35 4.81 9.13
N ARG A 93 12.85 4.07 10.12
CA ARG A 93 12.08 3.72 11.32
C ARG A 93 11.76 4.96 12.15
N ALA A 94 12.73 5.84 12.40
CA ALA A 94 12.50 7.08 13.13
C ALA A 94 11.47 8.00 12.44
N LEU A 95 11.58 8.19 11.13
CA LEU A 95 10.62 8.99 10.35
C LEU A 95 9.21 8.38 10.36
N SER A 96 9.11 7.05 10.26
CA SER A 96 7.82 6.35 10.37
C SER A 96 7.22 6.51 11.77
N GLU A 97 8.02 6.35 12.82
CA GLU A 97 7.57 6.54 14.21
C GLU A 97 7.10 7.98 14.46
N GLU A 98 7.79 8.98 13.92
CA GLU A 98 7.41 10.39 14.06
C GLU A 98 6.15 10.74 13.26
N ALA A 99 6.05 10.28 12.02
CA ALA A 99 4.85 10.46 11.20
C ALA A 99 3.63 9.83 11.86
N LEU A 100 3.84 8.67 12.50
CA LEU A 100 2.79 7.99 13.22
C LEU A 100 2.30 8.78 14.44
N GLN A 101 3.22 9.37 15.21
CA GLN A 101 2.85 10.25 16.33
C GLN A 101 2.06 11.47 15.85
N ALA A 102 2.46 12.09 14.73
CA ALA A 102 1.76 13.24 14.17
C ALA A 102 0.34 12.86 13.70
N CYS A 103 0.21 11.72 13.01
CA CYS A 103 -1.06 11.15 12.58
C CYS A 103 -2.00 10.88 13.77
N GLU A 104 -1.52 10.23 14.83
CA GLU A 104 -2.33 9.93 16.02
C GLU A 104 -2.70 11.15 16.85
N ALA A 105 -1.85 12.19 16.83
CA ALA A 105 -2.16 13.47 17.43
C ALA A 105 -3.24 14.24 16.64
N GLY A 106 -3.65 13.74 15.46
CA GLY A 106 -4.60 14.41 14.57
C GLY A 106 -4.02 15.69 13.97
N GLU A 107 -2.70 15.79 13.84
CA GLU A 107 -2.05 16.94 13.21
C GLU A 107 -2.41 17.00 11.72
N ASP A 108 -2.60 18.21 11.21
CA ASP A 108 -2.80 18.44 9.78
C ASP A 108 -1.55 17.96 9.00
N PRO A 109 -1.68 17.14 7.94
CA PRO A 109 -0.56 16.77 7.07
C PRO A 109 0.18 17.97 6.47
N ALA A 110 -0.50 19.11 6.27
CA ALA A 110 0.09 20.37 5.82
C ALA A 110 0.71 21.20 6.95
N SER A 111 0.80 20.67 8.17
CA SER A 111 1.43 21.34 9.31
C SER A 111 2.94 21.56 9.10
N ARG A 112 3.56 22.36 9.97
CA ARG A 112 5.01 22.53 9.99
C ARG A 112 5.74 21.19 10.21
N ARG A 113 5.16 20.31 11.04
CA ARG A 113 5.71 18.98 11.31
C ARG A 113 5.58 18.06 10.09
N GLY A 114 4.43 18.08 9.42
CA GLY A 114 4.23 17.40 8.14
C GLY A 114 5.25 17.82 7.09
N ARG A 115 5.47 19.13 6.90
CA ARG A 115 6.51 19.63 5.99
C ARG A 115 7.90 19.13 6.35
N ALA A 116 8.31 19.23 7.61
CA ALA A 116 9.62 18.76 8.06
C ALA A 116 9.82 17.26 7.81
N LEU A 117 8.79 16.44 8.05
CA LEU A 117 8.80 15.01 7.76
C LEU A 117 8.93 14.75 6.26
N THR A 118 8.23 15.49 5.42
CA THR A 118 8.33 15.33 3.96
C THR A 118 9.70 15.72 3.43
N ASP A 119 10.31 16.78 3.97
CA ASP A 119 11.65 17.24 3.58
C ASP A 119 12.71 16.18 3.92
N ALA A 120 12.59 15.54 5.09
CA ALA A 120 13.45 14.41 5.47
C ALA A 120 13.19 13.19 4.57
N TYR A 121 11.92 12.89 4.28
CA TYR A 121 11.55 11.76 3.42
C TYR A 121 12.08 11.93 1.99
N THR A 122 12.02 13.13 1.41
CA THR A 122 12.54 13.43 0.07
C THR A 122 14.06 13.44 0.02
N SER A 123 14.73 13.97 1.05
CA SER A 123 16.20 13.99 1.11
C SER A 123 16.81 12.58 1.14
N ASP A 124 16.19 11.64 1.86
CA ASP A 124 16.79 10.33 2.13
C ASP A 124 16.23 9.16 1.29
N CYS A 125 14.98 9.25 0.80
CA CYS A 125 14.39 8.16 0.00
C CYS A 125 14.76 8.19 -1.50
N LEU A 126 15.55 9.16 -1.95
CA LEU A 126 15.75 9.48 -3.38
C LEU A 126 17.15 9.30 -3.94
N VAL A 127 18.00 8.53 -3.28
CA VAL A 127 19.37 8.32 -3.77
C VAL A 127 19.59 6.87 -4.21
N PRO A 128 19.46 6.57 -5.52
CA PRO A 128 20.20 5.47 -6.12
C PRO A 128 21.70 5.70 -5.90
N ALA A 129 22.42 4.68 -5.40
CA ALA A 129 23.85 4.79 -5.04
C ALA A 129 24.75 5.31 -6.19
N ASP A 130 24.33 5.06 -7.43
CA ASP A 130 24.95 5.47 -8.69
C ASP A 130 24.59 6.91 -9.12
N VAL A 131 23.43 7.43 -8.71
CA VAL A 131 22.94 8.78 -9.07
C VAL A 131 23.36 9.85 -8.05
N ALA A 132 23.57 9.47 -6.79
CA ALA A 132 24.19 10.32 -5.76
C ALA A 132 25.49 10.98 -6.23
N ALA A 133 26.26 10.23 -7.03
CA ALA A 133 27.59 10.62 -7.49
C ALA A 133 27.57 11.51 -8.73
N MET A 134 26.44 11.62 -9.46
CA MET A 134 26.45 12.26 -10.79
C MET A 134 25.40 13.35 -11.00
N SER A 135 24.25 13.33 -10.31
CA SER A 135 23.22 14.35 -10.54
C SER A 135 22.20 14.34 -9.42
N GLY A 136 22.23 15.36 -8.57
CA GLY A 136 21.20 15.58 -7.57
C GLY A 136 19.82 15.53 -8.22
N ARG A 137 18.99 14.58 -7.80
CA ARG A 137 17.56 14.67 -8.07
C ARG A 137 17.05 15.78 -7.16
N ALA A 138 16.86 16.96 -7.73
CA ALA A 138 16.28 18.08 -7.01
C ALA A 138 14.96 17.64 -6.38
N ASP A 139 14.74 18.03 -5.13
CA ASP A 139 13.45 17.90 -4.49
C ASP A 139 12.46 18.81 -5.22
N THR A 140 11.75 18.24 -6.21
CA THR A 140 10.76 18.95 -7.01
C THR A 140 9.33 18.57 -6.61
N PRO A 141 8.35 19.45 -6.85
CA PRO A 141 6.94 19.13 -6.67
C PRO A 141 6.51 17.83 -7.38
N GLU A 142 7.05 17.54 -8.56
CA GLU A 142 6.75 16.31 -9.32
C GLU A 142 7.24 15.07 -8.57
N VAL A 143 8.45 15.13 -8.01
CA VAL A 143 9.05 14.05 -7.22
C VAL A 143 8.24 13.81 -5.94
N ARG A 144 7.83 14.87 -5.24
CA ARG A 144 6.96 14.78 -4.06
C ARG A 144 5.61 14.14 -4.39
N ARG A 145 4.97 14.51 -5.50
CA ARG A 145 3.72 13.87 -5.97
C ARG A 145 3.92 12.39 -6.29
N GLN A 146 5.01 12.04 -6.96
CA GLN A 146 5.32 10.63 -7.25
C GLN A 146 5.50 9.80 -5.97
N LEU A 147 6.22 10.33 -4.98
CA LEU A 147 6.40 9.65 -3.69
C LEU A 147 5.07 9.50 -2.93
N ALA A 148 4.22 10.54 -2.96
CA ALA A 148 2.90 10.45 -2.37
C ALA A 148 2.05 9.33 -2.98
N ASP A 149 2.08 9.22 -4.31
CA ASP A 149 1.35 8.16 -5.01
C ASP A 149 1.92 6.78 -4.67
N GLN A 150 3.24 6.65 -4.54
CA GLN A 150 3.87 5.39 -4.10
C GLN A 150 3.50 4.99 -2.66
N LEU A 151 3.38 5.96 -1.74
CA LEU A 151 2.94 5.68 -0.36
C LEU A 151 1.47 5.28 -0.33
N TRP A 152 0.62 5.99 -1.07
CA TRP A 152 -0.81 5.67 -1.20
C TRP A 152 -1.01 4.29 -1.83
N GLU A 153 -0.29 3.96 -2.90
CA GLU A 153 -0.34 2.63 -3.52
C GLU A 153 0.19 1.55 -2.58
N GLY A 154 1.22 1.86 -1.79
CA GLY A 154 1.72 1.00 -0.71
C GLY A 154 0.65 0.70 0.33
N SER A 155 -0.09 1.71 0.81
CA SER A 155 -1.18 1.50 1.78
C SER A 155 -2.27 0.59 1.21
N ARG A 156 -2.61 0.75 -0.07
CA ARG A 156 -3.56 -0.16 -0.75
C ARG A 156 -3.06 -1.60 -0.78
N ILE A 157 -1.79 -1.83 -1.12
CA ILE A 157 -1.22 -3.17 -1.19
C ILE A 157 -1.18 -3.80 0.22
N ASP A 158 -0.76 -3.05 1.24
CA ASP A 158 -0.69 -3.54 2.62
C ASP A 158 -2.08 -3.89 3.17
N HIS A 159 -3.10 -3.08 2.84
CA HIS A 159 -4.48 -3.37 3.19
C HIS A 159 -5.00 -4.63 2.50
N TYR A 160 -4.75 -4.78 1.21
CA TYR A 160 -5.06 -5.99 0.45
C TYR A 160 -4.46 -7.24 1.10
N MET A 161 -3.16 -7.20 1.46
CA MET A 161 -2.49 -8.33 2.12
C MET A 161 -3.09 -8.63 3.49
N ASN A 162 -3.53 -7.61 4.24
CA ASN A 162 -4.23 -7.81 5.50
C ASN A 162 -5.60 -8.49 5.32
N LEU A 163 -6.37 -8.08 4.31
CA LEU A 163 -7.66 -8.68 3.98
C LEU A 163 -7.51 -10.16 3.60
N LEU A 164 -6.55 -10.50 2.74
CA LEU A 164 -6.26 -11.91 2.40
C LEU A 164 -5.99 -12.76 3.64
N ARG A 165 -5.20 -12.21 4.58
CA ARG A 165 -4.85 -12.90 5.83
C ARG A 165 -6.08 -13.14 6.70
N MET A 166 -6.96 -12.13 6.86
CA MET A 166 -8.21 -12.25 7.60
C MET A 166 -9.17 -13.27 6.97
N ILE A 167 -9.36 -13.18 5.66
CA ILE A 167 -10.18 -14.11 4.87
C ILE A 167 -9.73 -15.55 5.10
N ASN A 168 -8.41 -15.79 5.05
CA ASN A 168 -7.81 -17.12 5.24
C ASN A 168 -7.70 -17.54 6.71
N GLY A 169 -8.47 -16.91 7.61
CA GLY A 169 -8.65 -17.35 9.00
C GLY A 169 -7.46 -17.06 9.91
N LYS A 170 -6.61 -16.11 9.54
CA LYS A 170 -5.55 -15.59 10.41
C LYS A 170 -6.02 -14.28 11.05
N ASP A 171 -5.51 -13.97 12.23
CA ASP A 171 -5.76 -12.67 12.90
C ASP A 171 -5.38 -11.50 11.98
N PRO A 172 -5.88 -10.26 12.17
CA PRO A 172 -5.41 -9.04 11.50
C PRO A 172 -3.93 -8.73 11.81
N HIS A 173 -3.25 -7.93 10.99
CA HIS A 173 -1.82 -7.68 11.19
C HIS A 173 -1.75 -6.71 12.35
N PRO A 174 -0.88 -6.95 13.36
CA PRO A 174 -0.80 -6.06 14.50
C PRO A 174 -0.67 -4.61 14.04
N HIS A 175 -1.50 -3.74 14.59
CA HIS A 175 -1.51 -2.31 14.30
C HIS A 175 -1.73 -1.92 12.82
N ILE A 176 -2.36 -2.78 12.00
CA ILE A 176 -2.55 -2.49 10.57
C ILE A 176 -3.25 -1.15 10.33
N ASN A 177 -4.35 -0.85 11.04
CA ASN A 177 -5.08 0.41 10.86
C ASN A 177 -4.21 1.63 11.17
N ARG A 178 -3.35 1.51 12.18
CA ARG A 178 -2.38 2.55 12.59
C ARG A 178 -1.33 2.78 11.49
N HIS A 179 -0.83 1.70 10.90
CA HIS A 179 0.13 1.74 9.80
C HIS A 179 -0.48 2.34 8.52
N LEU A 180 -1.69 1.92 8.15
CA LEU A 180 -2.39 2.45 6.98
C LEU A 180 -2.67 3.95 7.11
N ALA A 181 -3.18 4.38 8.28
CA ALA A 181 -3.44 5.79 8.55
C ALA A 181 -2.16 6.64 8.47
N MET A 182 -1.03 6.14 8.98
CA MET A 182 0.27 6.81 8.88
C MET A 182 0.72 6.95 7.41
N LEU A 183 0.59 5.90 6.59
CA LEU A 183 0.97 5.95 5.18
C LEU A 183 0.11 6.94 4.38
N GLU A 184 -1.20 6.96 4.64
CA GLU A 184 -2.13 7.89 4.01
C GLU A 184 -1.85 9.33 4.44
N TRP A 185 -1.60 9.57 5.73
CA TRP A 185 -1.20 10.87 6.27
C TRP A 185 0.10 11.40 5.64
N LEU A 186 1.11 10.54 5.50
CA LEU A 186 2.37 10.91 4.83
C LEU A 186 2.18 11.21 3.34
N ALA A 187 1.33 10.44 2.65
CA ALA A 187 1.00 10.72 1.25
C ALA A 187 0.32 12.09 1.10
N GLU A 188 -0.59 12.44 2.01
CA GLU A 188 -1.24 13.75 2.04
C GLU A 188 -0.25 14.88 2.35
N ALA A 189 0.67 14.69 3.29
CA ALA A 189 1.71 15.66 3.59
C ALA A 189 2.62 15.92 2.37
N LEU A 190 3.01 14.86 1.65
CA LEU A 190 3.80 14.98 0.42
C LEU A 190 3.04 15.70 -0.69
N ARG A 191 1.73 15.45 -0.84
CA ARG A 191 0.89 16.19 -1.81
C ARG A 191 0.75 17.66 -1.43
N ALA A 192 0.55 17.96 -0.15
CA ALA A 192 0.42 19.34 0.33
C ALA A 192 1.71 20.15 0.16
N SER A 193 2.86 19.49 0.33
CA SER A 193 4.17 20.14 0.16
C SER A 193 4.64 20.23 -1.31
N ALA A 194 3.90 19.66 -2.24
CA ALA A 194 4.12 19.74 -3.69
C ALA A 194 3.27 20.81 -4.38
N GLN A 195 2.63 21.70 -3.62
CA GLN A 195 1.80 22.80 -4.11
C GLN A 195 2.60 24.09 -4.31
#